data_AF-A0A937VLL9-F1
#
_entry.id   AF-A0A937VLL9-F1
#
_cell.length_a   1.000
_cell.length_b   1.000
_cell.length_c   1.000
_cell.angle_alpha   90.00
_cell.angle_beta   90.00
_cell.angle_gamma   90.00
#
_symmetry.space_group_name_H-M   'P 1'
#
loop_
_entity.id
_entity.type
_entity.pdbx_description
1 polymer ?
#
loop_
_entity_poly.entity_id
_entity_poly.type
_entity_poly.pdbx_seq_one_letter_code
_entity_poly.pdbx_strand_id
1 'polypeptide(L)' 'MARPDNLARLHHMLDAAQKAVEFSRGKSLEEMRHDELLCLALVRLLEILGEAARGTAMSLQERYPEIP' A
#
# COMPACT_ATOMS: atom_id res chain seq x y z
N MET A 1 17.81 11.91 -12.53
CA MET A 1 17.76 10.46 -12.77
C MET A 1 17.19 9.80 -11.53
N ALA A 2 16.05 9.10 -11.63
CA ALA A 2 15.45 8.43 -10.47
C ALA A 2 16.43 7.40 -9.94
N ARG A 3 16.77 7.48 -8.65
CA ARG A 3 17.64 6.49 -8.00
C ARG A 3 16.95 5.11 -8.08
N PRO A 4 17.69 4.01 -8.29
CA PRO A 4 17.13 2.66 -8.37
C PRO A 4 16.17 2.33 -7.21
N ASP A 5 16.41 2.91 -6.04
CA ASP A 5 15.59 2.80 -4.83
C ASP A 5 14.13 3.27 -4.99
N ASN A 6 13.85 4.21 -5.89
CA ASN A 6 12.49 4.70 -6.12
C ASN A 6 11.61 3.67 -6.84
N LEU A 7 12.18 2.91 -7.78
CA LEU A 7 11.44 1.88 -8.51
C LEU A 7 11.08 0.71 -7.57
N ALA A 8 12.01 0.29 -6.72
CA ALA A 8 11.75 -0.75 -5.74
C ALA A 8 10.62 -0.36 -4.77
N ARG A 9 10.60 0.89 -4.30
CA ARG A 9 9.53 1.42 -3.44
C ARG A 9 8.17 1.43 -4.16
N LEU A 10 8.12 1.90 -5.41
CA LEU A 10 6.89 1.87 -6.21
C LEU A 10 6.36 0.45 -6.41
N HIS A 11 7.24 -0.53 -6.64
CA HIS A 11 6.87 -1.93 -6.71
C HIS A 11 6.29 -2.43 -5.38
N HIS A 12 6.94 -2.14 -4.25
CA HIS A 12 6.41 -2.53 -2.94
C HIS A 12 5.02 -1.94 -2.66
N MET A 13 4.79 -0.69 -3.07
CA MET A 13 3.49 -0.02 -2.92
C MET A 13 2.42 -0.66 -3.80
N LEU A 14 2.75 -0.92 -5.07
CA LEU A 14 1.85 -1.57 -6.01
C LEU A 14 1.46 -2.98 -5.52
N ASP A 15 2.44 -3.77 -5.10
CA ASP A 15 2.23 -5.13 -4.61
C ASP A 15 1.38 -5.13 -3.33
N ALA A 16 1.64 -4.21 -2.40
CA ALA A 16 0.88 -4.08 -1.16
C ALA A 16 -0.57 -3.67 -1.43
N ALA A 17 -0.78 -2.69 -2.31
CA ALA A 17 -2.11 -2.22 -2.70
C ALA A 17 -2.92 -3.32 -3.41
N GLN A 18 -2.30 -4.05 -4.36
CA GLN A 18 -2.96 -5.14 -5.07
C GLN A 18 -3.40 -6.25 -4.11
N LYS A 19 -2.52 -6.68 -3.19
CA LYS A 19 -2.87 -7.68 -2.17
C LYS A 19 -3.99 -7.21 -1.25
N ALA A 20 -4.00 -5.95 -0.85
CA ALA A 20 -5.07 -5.41 -0.01
C ALA A 20 -6.43 -5.47 -0.73
N VAL A 21 -6.46 -5.12 -2.02
CA VAL A 21 -7.67 -5.22 -2.85
C VAL A 21 -8.09 -6.68 -3.07
N GLU A 22 -7.15 -7.60 -3.28
CA GLU A 22 -7.46 -9.03 -3.42
C GLU A 22 -8.03 -9.62 -2.12
N PHE A 23 -7.43 -9.32 -0.97
CA PHE A 23 -7.86 -9.88 0.31
C PHE A 23 -9.20 -9.32 0.80
N SER A 24 -9.55 -8.10 0.38
CA SER A 24 -10.84 -7.47 0.68
C SER A 24 -11.94 -7.84 -0.33
N ARG A 25 -11.58 -8.42 -1.48
CA ARG A 25 -12.55 -8.72 -2.54
C ARG A 25 -13.63 -9.69 -2.06
N GLY A 26 -14.89 -9.32 -2.30
CA GLY A 26 -16.04 -10.16 -1.98
C GLY A 26 -16.39 -10.22 -0.50
N LYS A 27 -15.70 -9.47 0.37
CA LYS A 27 -16.05 -9.33 1.79
C LYS A 27 -16.73 -7.99 2.01
N SER A 28 -17.81 -8.01 2.77
CA SER A 28 -18.42 -6.80 3.32
C SER A 28 -17.56 -6.24 4.45
N LEU A 29 -17.72 -4.95 4.72
CA LEU A 29 -17.00 -4.28 5.81
C LEU A 29 -17.29 -4.91 7.17
N GLU A 30 -18.49 -5.48 7.35
CA GLU A 30 -18.86 -6.21 8.56
C GLU A 30 -18.16 -7.56 8.68
N GLU A 31 -18.09 -8.35 7.61
CA GLU A 31 -17.33 -9.61 7.60
C GLU A 31 -15.84 -9.35 7.86
N MET A 32 -15.29 -8.27 7.29
CA MET A 32 -13.90 -7.87 7.52
C MET A 32 -13.64 -7.51 8.98
N ARG A 33 -14.55 -6.78 9.65
CA ARG A 33 -14.39 -6.42 11.07
C ARG A 33 -14.32 -7.64 12.00
N HIS A 34 -14.94 -8.75 11.62
CA HIS A 34 -14.98 -9.98 12.42
C HIS A 34 -13.88 -10.98 12.03
N ASP A 35 -13.08 -10.67 11.01
CA ASP A 35 -11.94 -11.48 10.55
C ASP A 35 -10.63 -10.80 11.02
N GLU A 36 -10.21 -11.13 12.25
CA GLU A 36 -9.05 -10.51 12.90
C GLU A 36 -7.77 -10.70 12.08
N LEU A 37 -7.59 -11.87 11.47
CA LEU A 37 -6.42 -12.15 10.64
C LEU A 37 -6.41 -11.27 9.38
N LEU A 38 -7.56 -11.10 8.72
CA LEU A 38 -7.67 -10.19 7.59
C LEU A 38 -7.39 -8.74 8.00
N CYS A 39 -7.96 -8.29 9.12
CA CYS A 39 -7.71 -6.95 9.63
C CYS A 39 -6.21 -6.71 9.86
N LEU A 40 -5.52 -7.63 10.54
CA LEU A 40 -4.08 -7.54 10.76
C LEU A 40 -3.28 -7.56 9.46
N ALA A 41 -3.67 -8.39 8.49
CA ALA A 41 -3.05 -8.43 7.17
C ALA A 41 -3.20 -7.09 6.42
N LEU A 42 -4.40 -6.51 6.42
CA LEU A 42 -4.66 -5.22 5.76
C LEU A 42 -3.93 -4.07 6.43
N VAL A 43 -3.89 -4.03 7.77
CA VAL A 43 -3.08 -3.04 8.50
C VAL A 43 -1.62 -3.14 8.07
N ARG A 44 -1.05 -4.35 8.02
CA ARG A 44 0.33 -4.55 7.59
C ARG A 44 0.59 -4.10 6.15
N LEU A 45 -0.34 -4.36 5.24
CA LEU A 45 -0.23 -3.94 3.84
C LEU A 45 -0.27 -2.40 3.72
N LEU A 46 -1.10 -1.73 4.52
CA LEU A 46 -1.16 -0.26 4.57
C LEU A 46 0.11 0.35 5.19
N GLU A 47 0.70 -0.28 6.20
CA GLU A 47 2.00 0.13 6.76
C GLU A 47 3.12 0.09 5.71
N ILE A 48 3.23 -1.02 4.96
CA ILE A 48 4.23 -1.19 3.89
C ILE A 48 4.04 -0.11 2.82
N LEU A 49 2.79 0.19 2.46
CA LEU A 49 2.46 1.23 1.49
C LEU A 49 2.93 2.60 2.00
N GLY A 50 2.60 2.97 3.23
CA GLY A 50 3.00 4.26 3.82
C GLY A 50 4.51 4.40 4.03
N GLU A 51 5.20 3.34 4.45
CA GLU A 51 6.66 3.34 4.61
C GLU A 51 7.38 3.50 3.26
N ALA A 52 6.93 2.79 2.23
CA ALA A 52 7.48 2.92 0.90
C ALA A 52 7.21 4.31 0.31
N ALA A 53 6.02 4.86 0.52
CA ALA A 53 5.63 6.17 0.02
C ALA A 53 6.44 7.32 0.64
N ARG A 54 6.63 7.29 1.97
CA ARG A 54 7.49 8.26 2.69
C ARG A 54 8.95 8.28 2.18
N GLY A 55 9.41 7.17 1.61
CA GLY A 55 10.75 7.05 1.03
C GLY A 55 10.85 7.48 -0.43
N THR A 56 9.74 7.78 -1.11
CA THR A 56 9.76 8.31 -2.48
C THR A 56 10.08 9.81 -2.46
N ALA A 57 10.98 10.26 -3.36
CA ALA A 57 11.43 11.66 -3.38
C ALA A 57 10.26 12.63 -3.63
N MET A 58 10.27 13.81 -2.99
CA MET A 58 9.21 14.84 -3.08
C MET A 58 8.73 15.14 -4.50
N SER A 59 9.63 15.09 -5.49
CA SER A 59 9.30 15.32 -6.91
C SER A 59 8.40 14.26 -7.54
N LEU A 60 8.25 13.09 -6.92
CA LEU A 60 7.29 12.06 -7.32
C LEU A 60 5.95 12.22 -6.60
N GLN A 61 5.96 12.60 -5.32
CA GLN A 61 4.74 13.00 -4.58
C GLN A 61 4.06 14.23 -5.20
N GLU A 62 4.83 15.21 -5.65
CA GLU A 62 4.29 16.37 -6.38
C GLU A 62 3.66 15.99 -7.73
N ARG A 63 4.13 14.90 -8.34
CA ARG A 63 3.65 14.42 -9.64
C ARG A 63 2.49 13.43 -9.53
N TYR A 64 2.34 12.77 -8.37
CA TYR A 64 1.30 11.79 -8.06
C TYR A 64 0.81 11.97 -6.61
N PRO A 65 0.01 13.00 -6.33
CA PRO A 65 -0.44 13.33 -4.97
C PRO A 65 -1.42 12.30 -4.37
N GLU A 66 -2.00 11.42 -5.19
CA GLU A 66 -2.80 10.28 -4.71
C GLU A 66 -1.98 9.21 -3.97
N ILE A 67 -0.65 9.32 -4.00
CA ILE A 67 0.27 8.45 -3.27
C ILE A 67 0.51 9.06 -1.87
N PRO A 68 0.02 8.42 -0.78
CA PRO A 68 -0.02 9.01 0.56
C PRO A 68 1.35 9.18 1.25
#